data_AF-A0A348PNI8-F1
#
_entry.id   AF-A0A348PNI8-F1
#
_cell.length_a   1.000
_cell.length_b   1.000
_cell.length_c   1.000
_cell.angle_alpha   90.00
_cell.angle_beta   90.00
_cell.angle_gamma   90.00
#
_symmetry.space_group_name_H-M   'P 1'
#
loop_
_entity.id
_entity.type
_entity.pdbx_description
1 polymer ?
#
loop_
_entity_poly.entity_id
_entity_poly.type
_entity_poly.pdbx_seq_one_letter_code
_entity_poly.pdbx_strand_id
1 'polypeptide(L)'
;MLRPISVFRSAVVLIVITAFNVSDSYSQDRLKDNVGVVFKQIYDYRLLSADSSISVFETERPNHPVWSLLRANLVWWQILSGGIEDDKLKKKFIYYLNESKDKAKNFLEDEDEAAFSLIIVNAFRTRFDLLDNNYLTAATYLNACIDDISDSFGREEEYEPFYLTSGLYYYFMQKAHEDYPIMRPYLFFFPDGDKQKGIDFLLKCSSSDDIFLREESTYFLMRIAFDLDKDPKQALGYVGSLLTRYPDNIIFRLFEIKALHSLNQEKEINFSEKSYRASVSGNPELTVSQKEYFFKLLEDEKKAPK
;
A
#
# COMPACT_ATOMS: atom_id res chain seq x y z
N MET A 1 -39.92 13.06 1.38
CA MET A 1 -40.81 13.49 2.48
C MET A 1 -40.03 13.38 3.79
N LEU A 2 -40.32 14.26 4.76
CA LEU A 2 -40.19 14.04 6.21
C LEU A 2 -38.81 13.73 6.86
N ARG A 3 -38.36 14.67 7.69
CA ARG A 3 -37.78 14.43 9.05
C ARG A 3 -38.95 14.03 10.02
N PRO A 4 -38.76 13.72 11.34
CA PRO A 4 -37.54 13.63 12.16
C PRO A 4 -37.42 12.42 13.14
N ILE A 5 -36.20 12.29 13.68
CA ILE A 5 -35.74 11.92 15.04
C ILE A 5 -36.79 11.59 16.16
N SER A 6 -36.40 10.67 17.06
CA SER A 6 -36.92 10.33 18.42
C SER A 6 -38.16 9.40 18.47
N VAL A 7 -38.32 8.51 19.46
CA VAL A 7 -38.55 8.80 20.91
C VAL A 7 -38.18 7.61 21.84
N PHE A 8 -37.46 7.92 22.95
CA PHE A 8 -37.37 7.24 24.27
C PHE A 8 -36.88 5.76 24.34
N ARG A 9 -36.04 5.28 25.27
CA ARG A 9 -35.62 5.56 26.67
C ARG A 9 -36.13 4.53 27.71
N SER A 10 -35.21 3.67 28.16
CA SER A 10 -34.92 3.35 29.58
C SER A 10 -35.83 2.44 30.43
N ALA A 11 -35.39 1.18 30.62
CA ALA A 11 -35.41 0.41 31.89
C ALA A 11 -34.37 -0.74 31.76
N VAL A 12 -33.35 -0.96 32.60
CA VAL A 12 -33.29 -1.26 34.06
C VAL A 12 -33.74 -2.70 34.38
N VAL A 13 -32.96 -3.59 35.01
CA VAL A 13 -31.49 -3.68 35.30
C VAL A 13 -31.16 -5.11 35.83
N LEU A 14 -29.88 -5.56 35.82
CA LEU A 14 -29.35 -6.84 36.38
C LEU A 14 -29.85 -8.14 35.69
N ILE A 15 -29.16 -9.30 35.63
CA ILE A 15 -27.75 -9.79 35.74
C ILE A 15 -27.81 -11.33 35.32
N VAL A 16 -26.80 -12.19 35.05
CA VAL A 16 -25.34 -12.27 35.29
C VAL A 16 -24.65 -13.38 34.43
N ILE A 17 -23.32 -13.30 34.24
CA ILE A 17 -22.35 -14.37 33.87
C ILE A 17 -22.41 -15.06 32.47
N THR A 18 -21.51 -14.56 31.60
CA THR A 18 -20.63 -15.24 30.62
C THR A 18 -21.13 -16.34 29.66
N ALA A 19 -21.07 -16.04 28.36
CA ALA A 19 -20.46 -16.91 27.34
C ALA A 19 -19.90 -16.05 26.19
N PHE A 20 -18.64 -16.28 25.79
CA PHE A 20 -17.96 -15.82 24.56
C PHE A 20 -18.31 -14.45 23.93
N ASN A 21 -17.67 -13.37 24.41
CA ASN A 21 -17.26 -12.24 23.55
C ASN A 21 -15.77 -12.34 23.15
N VAL A 22 -15.22 -13.55 23.18
CA VAL A 22 -13.89 -13.85 22.61
C VAL A 22 -13.97 -13.88 21.07
N SER A 23 -15.15 -14.13 20.49
CA SER A 23 -15.35 -14.24 19.03
C SER A 23 -14.87 -13.02 18.27
N ASP A 24 -15.16 -11.83 18.75
CA ASP A 24 -14.97 -10.62 17.95
C ASP A 24 -13.49 -10.22 17.98
N SER A 25 -12.86 -10.18 19.16
CA SER A 25 -11.41 -10.02 19.26
C SER A 25 -10.66 -11.13 18.53
N TYR A 26 -10.99 -12.41 18.77
CA TYR A 26 -10.32 -13.55 18.12
C TYR A 26 -10.55 -13.60 16.60
N SER A 27 -11.68 -13.10 16.09
CA SER A 27 -11.93 -13.01 14.65
C SER A 27 -11.24 -11.82 14.01
N GLN A 28 -11.01 -10.72 14.73
CA GLN A 28 -10.18 -9.60 14.27
C GLN A 28 -8.69 -9.95 14.36
N ASP A 29 -8.25 -10.63 15.43
CA ASP A 29 -6.90 -11.20 15.55
C ASP A 29 -6.63 -12.18 14.40
N ARG A 30 -7.54 -13.15 14.17
CA ARG A 30 -7.46 -14.09 13.04
C ARG A 30 -7.51 -13.38 11.68
N LEU A 31 -8.34 -12.34 11.53
CA LEU A 31 -8.39 -11.56 10.30
C LEU A 31 -7.04 -10.89 10.05
N LYS A 32 -6.45 -10.25 11.06
CA LYS A 32 -5.14 -9.60 11.00
C LYS A 32 -4.01 -10.59 10.71
N ASP A 33 -4.04 -11.78 11.31
CA ASP A 33 -3.12 -12.89 11.00
C ASP A 33 -3.28 -13.35 9.54
N ASN A 34 -4.50 -13.61 9.08
CA ASN A 34 -4.79 -14.08 7.73
C ASN A 34 -4.40 -13.02 6.66
N VAL A 35 -4.71 -11.74 6.91
CA VAL A 35 -4.29 -10.58 6.12
C VAL A 35 -2.75 -10.49 6.08
N GLY A 36 -2.09 -10.64 7.23
CA GLY A 36 -0.63 -10.66 7.37
C GLY A 36 0.02 -11.79 6.59
N VAL A 37 -0.56 -13.00 6.58
CA VAL A 37 -0.12 -14.14 5.77
C VAL A 37 -0.20 -13.84 4.28
N VAL A 38 -1.34 -13.34 3.80
CA VAL A 38 -1.52 -12.97 2.38
C VAL A 38 -0.55 -11.86 1.98
N PHE A 39 -0.46 -10.80 2.78
CA PHE A 39 0.44 -9.68 2.53
C PHE A 39 1.90 -10.13 2.50
N LYS A 40 2.31 -11.03 3.42
CA LYS A 40 3.64 -11.64 3.38
C LYS A 40 3.86 -12.47 2.12
N GLN A 41 2.87 -13.27 1.68
CA GLN A 41 2.98 -14.04 0.43
C GLN A 41 3.15 -13.12 -0.80
N ILE A 42 2.40 -12.00 -0.86
CA ILE A 42 2.54 -10.98 -1.91
C ILE A 42 3.97 -10.40 -1.90
N TYR A 43 4.47 -9.99 -0.74
CA TYR A 43 5.82 -9.43 -0.59
C TYR A 43 6.93 -10.47 -0.78
N ASP A 44 6.68 -11.76 -0.53
CA ASP A 44 7.57 -12.87 -0.88
C ASP A 44 7.52 -13.23 -2.38
N TYR A 45 6.78 -12.47 -3.20
CA TYR A 45 6.55 -12.74 -4.63
C TYR A 45 5.86 -14.08 -4.93
N ARG A 46 5.06 -14.58 -3.98
CA ARG A 46 4.27 -15.82 -4.05
C ARG A 46 2.80 -15.51 -4.33
N LEU A 47 2.54 -14.98 -5.52
CA LEU A 47 1.25 -14.41 -5.93
C LEU A 47 0.14 -15.47 -6.17
N LEU A 48 0.48 -16.69 -6.58
CA LEU A 48 -0.47 -17.82 -6.68
C LEU A 48 -0.79 -18.38 -5.29
N SER A 49 0.22 -18.44 -4.40
CA SER A 49 -0.01 -18.76 -2.99
C SER A 49 -0.95 -17.74 -2.33
N ALA A 50 -0.76 -16.44 -2.61
CA ALA A 50 -1.64 -15.37 -2.12
C ALA A 50 -3.09 -15.48 -2.64
N ASP A 51 -3.31 -15.70 -3.94
CA ASP A 51 -4.66 -15.82 -4.53
C ASP A 51 -5.40 -17.03 -3.92
N SER A 52 -4.67 -18.12 -3.67
CA SER A 52 -5.17 -19.31 -2.97
C SER A 52 -5.54 -19.03 -1.51
N SER A 53 -4.67 -18.34 -0.77
CA SER A 53 -4.90 -18.01 0.64
C SER A 53 -6.06 -17.03 0.83
N ILE A 54 -6.19 -15.98 0.00
CA ILE A 54 -7.37 -15.08 0.05
C ILE A 54 -8.65 -15.88 -0.18
N SER A 55 -8.66 -16.78 -1.16
CA SER A 55 -9.84 -17.57 -1.52
C SER A 55 -10.23 -18.63 -0.47
N VAL A 56 -9.38 -18.88 0.53
CA VAL A 56 -9.72 -19.63 1.75
C VAL A 56 -10.18 -18.68 2.85
N PHE A 57 -9.39 -17.66 3.18
CA PHE A 57 -9.64 -16.80 4.33
C PHE A 57 -10.87 -15.88 4.17
N GLU A 58 -11.22 -15.49 2.95
CA GLU A 58 -12.43 -14.69 2.71
C GLU A 58 -13.71 -15.41 3.13
N THR A 59 -13.71 -16.76 3.18
CA THR A 59 -14.90 -17.54 3.54
C THR A 59 -15.37 -17.31 4.97
N GLU A 60 -14.50 -16.77 5.84
CA GLU A 60 -14.83 -16.41 7.23
C GLU A 60 -15.51 -15.03 7.34
N ARG A 61 -15.12 -14.07 6.50
CA ARG A 61 -15.63 -12.68 6.48
C ARG A 61 -15.77 -12.16 5.02
N PRO A 62 -16.68 -12.70 4.19
CA PRO A 62 -16.65 -12.48 2.71
C PRO A 62 -17.01 -11.06 2.27
N ASN A 63 -17.75 -10.32 3.11
CA ASN A 63 -18.14 -8.94 2.85
C ASN A 63 -17.06 -7.91 3.28
N HIS A 64 -15.96 -8.34 3.92
CA HIS A 64 -14.92 -7.44 4.39
C HIS A 64 -14.21 -6.75 3.21
N PRO A 65 -14.00 -5.42 3.23
CA PRO A 65 -13.34 -4.72 2.12
C PRO A 65 -11.91 -5.21 1.88
N VAL A 66 -11.18 -5.59 2.94
CA VAL A 66 -9.77 -5.99 2.89
C VAL A 66 -9.47 -7.13 1.91
N TRP A 67 -10.39 -8.09 1.69
CA TRP A 67 -10.12 -9.21 0.78
C TRP A 67 -10.05 -8.78 -0.68
N SER A 68 -10.97 -7.91 -1.09
CA SER A 68 -10.96 -7.29 -2.42
C SER A 68 -9.75 -6.36 -2.56
N LEU A 69 -9.40 -5.61 -1.51
CA LEU A 69 -8.21 -4.77 -1.50
C LEU A 69 -6.90 -5.57 -1.62
N LEU A 70 -6.79 -6.71 -0.94
CA LEU A 70 -5.65 -7.64 -1.06
C LEU A 70 -5.56 -8.26 -2.46
N ARG A 71 -6.69 -8.59 -3.11
CA ARG A 71 -6.68 -9.02 -4.52
C ARG A 71 -6.28 -7.90 -5.48
N ALA A 72 -6.68 -6.66 -5.21
CA ALA A 72 -6.18 -5.50 -5.96
C ALA A 72 -4.66 -5.34 -5.78
N ASN A 73 -4.14 -5.44 -4.56
CA ASN A 73 -2.70 -5.40 -4.26
C ASN A 73 -1.95 -6.55 -4.98
N LEU A 74 -2.44 -7.79 -4.91
CA LEU A 74 -1.89 -8.94 -5.64
C LEU A 74 -1.76 -8.65 -7.15
N VAL A 75 -2.82 -8.13 -7.79
CA VAL A 75 -2.80 -7.78 -9.21
C VAL A 75 -1.90 -6.56 -9.49
N TRP A 76 -1.75 -5.63 -8.55
CA TRP A 76 -0.77 -4.53 -8.64
C TRP A 76 0.67 -5.07 -8.73
N TRP A 77 1.04 -6.07 -7.93
CA TRP A 77 2.35 -6.72 -8.06
C TRP A 77 2.49 -7.51 -9.38
N GLN A 78 1.41 -8.05 -9.94
CA GLN A 78 1.41 -8.62 -11.31
C GLN A 78 1.66 -7.54 -12.37
N ILE A 79 1.03 -6.36 -12.25
CA ILE A 79 1.24 -5.20 -13.13
C ILE A 79 2.69 -4.69 -13.04
N LEU A 80 3.24 -4.56 -11.83
CA LEU A 80 4.66 -4.22 -11.60
C LEU A 80 5.65 -5.28 -12.13
N SER A 81 5.17 -6.48 -12.46
CA SER A 81 5.98 -7.56 -13.06
C SER A 81 5.92 -7.56 -14.60
N GLY A 82 5.66 -6.39 -15.21
CA GLY A 82 5.53 -6.23 -16.66
C GLY A 82 4.10 -6.40 -17.19
N GLY A 83 3.12 -6.60 -16.30
CA GLY A 83 1.70 -6.79 -16.65
C GLY A 83 0.94 -5.52 -17.04
N ILE A 84 1.59 -4.35 -17.11
CA ILE A 84 0.92 -3.06 -17.41
C ILE A 84 0.27 -3.03 -18.79
N GLU A 85 0.75 -3.78 -19.79
CA GLU A 85 0.10 -3.86 -21.10
C GLU A 85 -0.98 -4.97 -21.19
N ASP A 86 -1.18 -5.78 -20.14
CA ASP A 86 -2.24 -6.80 -20.14
C ASP A 86 -3.60 -6.19 -19.76
N ASP A 87 -4.36 -5.92 -20.80
CA ASP A 87 -5.74 -5.44 -20.76
C ASP A 87 -6.68 -6.27 -19.84
N LYS A 88 -6.38 -7.55 -19.59
CA LYS A 88 -7.11 -8.39 -18.61
C LYS A 88 -6.67 -8.13 -17.18
N LEU A 89 -5.37 -7.91 -16.93
CA LEU A 89 -4.88 -7.50 -15.61
C LEU A 89 -5.39 -6.10 -15.24
N LYS A 90 -5.39 -5.14 -16.20
CA LYS A 90 -6.05 -3.82 -16.02
C LYS A 90 -7.49 -3.99 -15.54
N LYS A 91 -8.28 -4.83 -16.23
CA LYS A 91 -9.69 -5.09 -15.90
C LYS A 91 -9.86 -5.83 -14.57
N LYS A 92 -9.02 -6.82 -14.24
CA LYS A 92 -9.03 -7.54 -12.95
C LYS A 92 -8.69 -6.61 -11.78
N PHE A 93 -7.72 -5.70 -11.95
CA PHE A 93 -7.35 -4.70 -10.95
C PHE A 93 -8.48 -3.71 -10.67
N ILE A 94 -9.03 -3.10 -11.73
CA ILE A 94 -10.14 -2.14 -11.62
C ILE A 94 -11.39 -2.79 -11.00
N TYR A 95 -11.67 -4.05 -11.33
CA TYR A 95 -12.78 -4.81 -10.74
C TYR A 95 -12.66 -4.91 -9.22
N TYR A 96 -11.51 -5.35 -8.69
CA TYR A 96 -11.34 -5.51 -7.24
C TYR A 96 -11.28 -4.18 -6.49
N LEU A 97 -10.74 -3.11 -7.09
CA LEU A 97 -10.84 -1.78 -6.50
C LEU A 97 -12.30 -1.31 -6.35
N ASN A 98 -13.13 -1.53 -7.38
CA ASN A 98 -14.56 -1.22 -7.30
C ASN A 98 -15.28 -2.13 -6.28
N GLU A 99 -15.00 -3.43 -6.27
CA GLU A 99 -15.58 -4.37 -5.29
C GLU A 99 -15.21 -3.99 -3.86
N SER A 100 -13.94 -3.61 -3.61
CA SER A 100 -13.48 -3.10 -2.31
C SER A 100 -14.16 -1.78 -1.92
N LYS A 101 -14.39 -0.88 -2.89
CA LYS A 101 -15.09 0.40 -2.68
C LYS A 101 -16.54 0.20 -2.29
N ASP A 102 -17.22 -0.72 -2.96
CA ASP A 102 -18.62 -1.03 -2.70
C ASP A 102 -18.80 -1.84 -1.41
N LYS A 103 -17.85 -2.72 -1.06
CA LYS A 103 -17.79 -3.35 0.28
C LYS A 103 -17.58 -2.31 1.39
N ALA A 104 -16.56 -1.44 1.27
CA ALA A 104 -16.26 -0.42 2.26
C ALA A 104 -17.45 0.53 2.52
N LYS A 105 -18.14 0.99 1.47
CA LYS A 105 -19.36 1.81 1.58
C LYS A 105 -20.54 1.15 2.31
N ASN A 106 -20.54 -0.18 2.42
CA ASN A 106 -21.54 -0.97 3.12
C ASN A 106 -20.99 -1.63 4.39
N PHE A 107 -19.76 -1.30 4.79
CA PHE A 107 -19.11 -1.80 5.99
C PHE A 107 -19.53 -0.92 7.18
N LEU A 108 -20.28 -1.51 8.11
CA LEU A 108 -20.88 -0.82 9.26
C LEU A 108 -20.34 -1.34 10.61
N GLU A 109 -19.27 -2.15 10.58
CA GLU A 109 -18.61 -2.67 11.77
C GLU A 109 -17.59 -1.66 12.33
N ASP A 110 -16.85 -0.98 11.44
CA ASP A 110 -15.85 0.05 11.78
C ASP A 110 -15.86 1.15 10.69
N GLU A 111 -16.05 2.41 11.10
CA GLU A 111 -16.16 3.57 10.20
C GLU A 111 -14.78 4.06 9.71
N ASP A 112 -13.74 3.92 10.53
CA ASP A 112 -12.39 4.36 10.18
C ASP A 112 -11.66 3.33 9.31
N GLU A 113 -11.89 2.02 9.49
CA GLU A 113 -11.48 1.01 8.52
C GLU A 113 -12.21 1.15 7.18
N ALA A 114 -13.49 1.53 7.20
CA ALA A 114 -14.24 1.83 5.98
C ALA A 114 -13.64 3.05 5.24
N ALA A 115 -13.40 4.16 5.95
CA ALA A 115 -12.76 5.35 5.41
C ALA A 115 -11.34 5.06 4.88
N PHE A 116 -10.52 4.35 5.66
CA PHE A 116 -9.18 3.92 5.25
C PHE A 116 -9.19 3.05 4.00
N SER A 117 -10.14 2.11 3.90
CA SER A 117 -10.33 1.27 2.70
C SER A 117 -10.67 2.13 1.47
N LEU A 118 -11.46 3.19 1.62
CA LEU A 118 -11.79 4.13 0.52
C LEU A 118 -10.56 4.95 0.08
N ILE A 119 -9.78 5.47 1.04
CA ILE A 119 -8.52 6.16 0.77
C ILE A 119 -7.57 5.26 -0.03
N ILE A 120 -7.31 4.04 0.44
CA ILE A 120 -6.35 3.14 -0.20
C ILE A 120 -6.84 2.69 -1.59
N VAL A 121 -8.16 2.53 -1.80
CA VAL A 121 -8.73 2.30 -3.14
C VAL A 121 -8.47 3.49 -4.07
N ASN A 122 -8.77 4.72 -3.63
CA ASN A 122 -8.58 5.91 -4.45
C ASN A 122 -7.09 6.18 -4.73
N ALA A 123 -6.20 5.92 -3.77
CA ALA A 123 -4.75 5.97 -3.93
C ALA A 123 -4.23 4.93 -4.94
N PHE A 124 -4.66 3.67 -4.85
CA PHE A 124 -4.30 2.63 -5.83
C PHE A 124 -4.80 2.98 -7.23
N ARG A 125 -6.04 3.47 -7.34
CA ARG A 125 -6.64 3.87 -8.62
C ARG A 125 -5.85 5.01 -9.26
N THR A 126 -5.49 6.03 -8.47
CA THR A 126 -4.64 7.15 -8.90
C THR A 126 -3.28 6.67 -9.39
N ARG A 127 -2.57 5.83 -8.60
CA ARG A 127 -1.25 5.28 -8.96
C ARG A 127 -1.30 4.48 -10.27
N PHE A 128 -2.36 3.72 -10.49
CA PHE A 128 -2.58 2.96 -11.72
C PHE A 128 -2.90 3.87 -12.92
N ASP A 129 -3.81 4.84 -12.78
CA ASP A 129 -4.14 5.74 -13.89
C ASP A 129 -2.96 6.65 -14.27
N LEU A 130 -2.08 7.02 -13.33
CA LEU A 130 -0.82 7.70 -13.65
C LEU A 130 0.14 6.78 -14.44
N LEU A 131 0.28 5.52 -14.02
CA LEU A 131 1.12 4.53 -14.70
C LEU A 131 0.61 4.20 -16.11
N ASP A 132 -0.70 4.20 -16.32
CA ASP A 132 -1.39 3.96 -17.59
C ASP A 132 -1.63 5.24 -18.42
N ASN A 133 -1.02 6.38 -18.03
CA ASN A 133 -1.13 7.69 -18.68
C ASN A 133 -2.56 8.29 -18.76
N ASN A 134 -3.50 7.78 -17.98
CA ASN A 134 -4.90 8.23 -17.88
C ASN A 134 -5.03 9.46 -16.96
N TYR A 135 -4.26 10.53 -17.22
CA TYR A 135 -4.07 11.67 -16.31
C TYR A 135 -5.37 12.34 -15.80
N LEU A 136 -6.42 12.42 -16.62
CA LEU A 136 -7.71 13.00 -16.22
C LEU A 136 -8.45 12.11 -15.19
N THR A 137 -8.40 10.79 -15.38
CA THR A 137 -8.93 9.81 -14.45
C THR A 137 -8.12 9.82 -13.15
N ALA A 138 -6.78 9.84 -13.27
CA ALA A 138 -5.88 9.97 -12.13
C ALA A 138 -6.17 11.20 -11.28
N ALA A 139 -6.32 12.39 -11.88
CA ALA A 139 -6.68 13.61 -11.15
C ALA A 139 -8.03 13.51 -10.44
N THR A 140 -9.01 12.84 -11.05
CA THR A 140 -10.34 12.62 -10.45
C THR A 140 -10.27 11.76 -9.18
N TYR A 141 -9.49 10.67 -9.21
CA TYR A 141 -9.29 9.81 -8.03
C TYR A 141 -8.30 10.41 -7.02
N LEU A 142 -7.34 11.23 -7.46
CA LEU A 142 -6.42 11.95 -6.56
C LEU A 142 -7.19 12.94 -5.69
N ASN A 143 -8.13 13.69 -6.27
CA ASN A 143 -8.96 14.63 -5.51
C ASN A 143 -9.80 13.88 -4.47
N ALA A 144 -10.52 12.83 -4.88
CA ALA A 144 -11.29 12.01 -3.94
C ALA A 144 -10.40 11.40 -2.83
N CYS A 145 -9.17 11.00 -3.14
CA CYS A 145 -8.19 10.53 -2.16
C CYS A 145 -7.76 11.64 -1.18
N ILE A 146 -7.56 12.88 -1.68
CA ILE A 146 -7.22 14.04 -0.86
C ILE A 146 -8.39 14.43 0.05
N ASP A 147 -9.62 14.41 -0.48
CA ASP A 147 -10.84 14.71 0.27
C ASP A 147 -11.03 13.65 1.39
N ASP A 148 -10.99 12.35 1.06
CA ASP A 148 -11.12 11.24 2.03
C ASP A 148 -10.01 11.29 3.12
N ILE A 149 -8.78 11.68 2.78
CA ILE A 149 -7.68 11.86 3.75
C ILE A 149 -7.90 13.10 4.63
N SER A 150 -8.39 14.20 4.04
CA SER A 150 -8.65 15.43 4.78
C SER A 150 -9.73 15.23 5.85
N ASP A 151 -10.75 14.42 5.54
CA ASP A 151 -11.80 14.00 6.47
C ASP A 151 -11.29 13.00 7.54
N SER A 152 -10.09 12.44 7.42
CA SER A 152 -9.46 11.56 8.43
C SER A 152 -8.47 12.28 9.37
N PHE A 153 -8.12 13.55 9.12
CA PHE A 153 -7.18 14.29 9.96
C PHE A 153 -7.70 14.53 11.39
N GLY A 154 -6.80 14.42 12.37
CA GLY A 154 -7.09 14.52 13.79
C GLY A 154 -7.41 13.18 14.47
N ARG A 155 -7.67 12.11 13.69
CA ARG A 155 -7.95 10.76 14.19
C ARG A 155 -6.75 9.81 14.10
N GLU A 156 -5.55 10.28 13.78
CA GLU A 156 -4.37 9.42 13.65
C GLU A 156 -3.99 8.72 14.99
N GLU A 157 -4.31 9.31 16.14
CA GLU A 157 -4.15 8.67 17.46
C GLU A 157 -5.31 7.73 17.84
N GLU A 158 -6.46 7.85 17.18
CA GLU A 158 -7.65 7.01 17.39
C GLU A 158 -7.59 5.76 16.50
N TYR A 159 -7.13 5.91 15.25
CA TYR A 159 -6.94 4.84 14.26
C TYR A 159 -5.55 4.94 13.60
N GLU A 160 -4.59 4.14 14.10
CA GLU A 160 -3.17 4.17 13.71
C GLU A 160 -2.92 4.19 12.18
N PRO A 161 -3.66 3.43 11.33
CA PRO A 161 -3.45 3.46 9.88
C PRO A 161 -3.52 4.85 9.23
N PHE A 162 -4.24 5.82 9.81
CA PHE A 162 -4.26 7.19 9.27
C PHE A 162 -2.91 7.91 9.36
N TYR A 163 -1.95 7.46 10.19
CA TYR A 163 -0.57 7.96 10.10
C TYR A 163 0.08 7.65 8.75
N LEU A 164 -0.22 6.51 8.14
CA LEU A 164 0.32 6.16 6.81
C LEU A 164 -0.23 7.11 5.75
N THR A 165 -1.55 7.27 5.67
CA THR A 165 -2.18 8.10 4.63
C THR A 165 -1.89 9.58 4.82
N SER A 166 -1.96 10.08 6.05
CA SER A 166 -1.62 11.46 6.39
C SER A 166 -0.13 11.73 6.21
N GLY A 167 0.74 10.78 6.56
CA GLY A 167 2.19 10.89 6.36
C GLY A 167 2.59 11.04 4.90
N LEU A 168 1.99 10.21 4.03
CA LEU A 168 2.11 10.34 2.57
C LEU A 168 1.57 11.70 2.11
N TYR A 169 0.37 12.10 2.54
CA TYR A 169 -0.24 13.37 2.15
C TYR A 169 0.67 14.57 2.48
N TYR A 170 1.09 14.71 3.74
CA TYR A 170 1.84 15.89 4.18
C TYR A 170 3.17 16.03 3.43
N TYR A 171 3.88 14.91 3.17
CA TYR A 171 5.08 14.93 2.35
C TYR A 171 4.76 15.29 0.88
N PHE A 172 3.82 14.59 0.24
CA PHE A 172 3.56 14.77 -1.19
C PHE A 172 2.94 16.13 -1.53
N MET A 173 2.06 16.67 -0.68
CA MET A 173 1.46 17.99 -0.88
C MET A 173 2.52 19.09 -0.83
N GLN A 174 3.42 19.04 0.17
CA GLN A 174 4.53 20.00 0.28
C GLN A 174 5.53 19.84 -0.87
N LYS A 175 5.88 18.60 -1.24
CA LYS A 175 6.75 18.31 -2.39
C LYS A 175 6.14 18.83 -3.70
N ALA A 176 4.83 18.72 -3.89
CA ALA A 176 4.12 19.27 -5.04
C ALA A 176 4.09 20.81 -5.04
N HIS A 177 3.90 21.45 -3.88
CA HIS A 177 3.96 22.91 -3.74
C HIS A 177 5.35 23.46 -4.09
N GLU A 178 6.41 22.75 -3.69
CA GLU A 178 7.81 23.09 -4.05
C GLU A 178 8.09 22.87 -5.54
N ASP A 179 7.92 21.64 -6.04
CA ASP A 179 8.37 21.22 -7.37
C ASP A 179 7.50 21.78 -8.52
N TYR A 180 6.22 22.08 -8.27
CA TYR A 180 5.28 22.57 -9.28
C TYR A 180 4.65 23.93 -8.92
N PRO A 181 5.41 25.05 -8.96
CA PRO A 181 4.88 26.37 -8.64
C PRO A 181 3.64 26.80 -9.43
N ILE A 182 3.48 26.29 -10.67
CA ILE A 182 2.31 26.53 -11.52
C ILE A 182 1.01 25.91 -10.96
N MET A 183 1.10 24.87 -10.13
CA MET A 183 -0.04 24.21 -9.51
C MET A 183 -0.48 24.89 -8.20
N ARG A 184 0.30 25.80 -7.62
CA ARG A 184 -0.02 26.45 -6.33
C ARG A 184 -1.43 27.08 -6.25
N PRO A 185 -1.96 27.76 -7.29
CA PRO A 185 -3.33 28.30 -7.24
C PRO A 185 -4.43 27.22 -7.17
N TYR A 186 -4.11 25.99 -7.56
CA TYR A 186 -4.98 24.82 -7.42
C TYR A 186 -4.78 24.15 -6.06
N LEU A 187 -3.52 23.98 -5.63
CA LEU A 187 -3.19 23.34 -4.34
C LEU A 187 -3.69 24.16 -3.13
N PHE A 188 -3.86 25.47 -3.26
CA PHE A 188 -4.37 26.38 -2.22
C PHE A 188 -5.77 26.02 -1.66
N PHE A 189 -6.54 25.17 -2.36
CA PHE A 189 -7.86 24.72 -1.88
C PHE A 189 -7.79 23.47 -0.98
N PHE A 190 -6.63 22.85 -0.83
CA PHE A 190 -6.40 21.69 0.03
C PHE A 190 -5.60 22.08 1.29
N PRO A 191 -5.64 21.28 2.36
CA PRO A 191 -4.80 21.49 3.54
C PRO A 191 -3.30 21.57 3.21
N ASP A 192 -2.56 22.42 3.92
CA ASP A 192 -1.12 22.59 3.73
C ASP A 192 -0.33 21.29 3.96
N GLY A 193 0.73 21.12 3.18
CA GLY A 193 1.70 20.03 3.37
C GLY A 193 2.78 20.36 4.41
N ASP A 194 3.43 19.33 4.93
CA ASP A 194 4.60 19.43 5.79
C ASP A 194 5.49 18.19 5.58
N LYS A 195 6.69 18.39 5.02
CA LYS A 195 7.64 17.30 4.78
C LYS A 195 8.10 16.61 6.06
N GLN A 196 8.35 17.37 7.13
CA GLN A 196 8.88 16.79 8.37
C GLN A 196 7.78 16.00 9.07
N LYS A 197 6.58 16.57 9.23
CA LYS A 197 5.41 15.85 9.76
C LYS A 197 5.11 14.58 8.93
N GLY A 198 5.21 14.67 7.60
CA GLY A 198 5.03 13.55 6.69
C GLY A 198 6.03 12.40 6.94
N ILE A 199 7.31 12.72 7.03
CA ILE A 199 8.38 11.75 7.34
C ILE A 199 8.23 11.19 8.77
N ASP A 200 7.94 12.02 9.78
CA ASP A 200 7.78 11.59 11.17
C ASP A 200 6.61 10.61 11.34
N PHE A 201 5.50 10.85 10.63
CA PHE A 201 4.34 9.96 10.60
C PHE A 201 4.67 8.61 9.94
N LEU A 202 5.38 8.62 8.81
CA LEU A 202 5.84 7.39 8.16
C LEU A 202 6.86 6.63 9.02
N LEU A 203 7.75 7.33 9.73
CA LEU A 203 8.70 6.73 10.66
C LEU A 203 8.00 6.08 11.85
N LYS A 204 6.92 6.70 12.37
CA LYS A 204 6.04 6.09 13.38
C LYS A 204 5.45 4.77 12.87
N CYS A 205 4.83 4.77 11.68
CA CYS A 205 4.33 3.54 11.06
C CYS A 205 5.43 2.49 10.85
N SER A 206 6.65 2.89 10.47
CA SER A 206 7.79 1.96 10.26
C SER A 206 8.29 1.27 11.54
N SER A 207 7.76 1.68 12.70
CA SER A 207 7.99 1.07 14.01
C SER A 207 6.75 0.34 14.56
N SER A 208 5.65 0.26 13.81
CA SER A 208 4.41 -0.39 14.24
C SER A 208 4.56 -1.91 14.36
N ASP A 209 3.81 -2.51 15.28
CA ASP A 209 3.62 -3.97 15.33
C ASP A 209 2.81 -4.46 14.11
N ASP A 210 1.93 -3.62 13.55
CA ASP A 210 1.17 -3.96 12.36
C ASP A 210 2.08 -4.18 11.13
N ILE A 211 1.94 -5.34 10.50
CA ILE A 211 2.76 -5.73 9.36
C ILE A 211 2.50 -4.83 8.16
N PHE A 212 1.24 -4.54 7.84
CA PHE A 212 0.90 -3.74 6.67
C PHE A 212 1.43 -2.30 6.84
N LEU A 213 1.20 -1.67 7.99
CA LEU A 213 1.69 -0.31 8.26
C LEU A 213 3.21 -0.24 8.24
N ARG A 214 3.90 -1.18 8.89
CA ARG A 214 5.37 -1.19 8.98
C ARG A 214 6.04 -1.37 7.63
N GLU A 215 5.57 -2.31 6.82
CA GLU A 215 6.25 -2.60 5.56
C GLU A 215 5.88 -1.59 4.45
N GLU A 216 4.61 -1.15 4.32
CA GLU A 216 4.25 -0.11 3.33
C GLU A 216 4.93 1.23 3.67
N SER A 217 4.96 1.64 4.95
CA SER A 217 5.66 2.89 5.33
C SER A 217 7.17 2.81 5.09
N THR A 218 7.82 1.68 5.40
CA THR A 218 9.24 1.47 5.08
C THR A 218 9.48 1.49 3.57
N TYR A 219 8.56 0.92 2.77
CA TYR A 219 8.60 1.01 1.31
C TYR A 219 8.45 2.46 0.81
N PHE A 220 7.49 3.22 1.34
CA PHE A 220 7.33 4.61 0.93
C PHE A 220 8.49 5.51 1.37
N LEU A 221 9.05 5.30 2.57
CA LEU A 221 10.29 5.96 3.01
C LEU A 221 11.48 5.67 2.06
N MET A 222 11.64 4.41 1.65
CA MET A 222 12.62 4.01 0.63
C MET A 222 12.38 4.73 -0.70
N ARG A 223 11.13 4.78 -1.19
CA ARG A 223 10.77 5.47 -2.45
C ARG A 223 10.99 6.99 -2.35
N ILE A 224 10.61 7.62 -1.25
CA ILE A 224 10.78 9.06 -1.01
C ILE A 224 12.27 9.41 -1.00
N ALA A 225 13.08 8.72 -0.20
CA ALA A 225 14.51 8.96 -0.11
C ALA A 225 15.21 8.77 -1.48
N PHE A 226 14.89 7.72 -2.23
CA PHE A 226 15.54 7.46 -3.52
C PHE A 226 15.03 8.36 -4.66
N ASP A 227 13.71 8.42 -4.88
CA ASP A 227 13.14 9.06 -6.06
C ASP A 227 12.95 10.57 -5.90
N LEU A 228 12.76 11.09 -4.69
CA LEU A 228 12.23 12.45 -4.47
C LEU A 228 13.23 13.38 -3.77
N ASP A 229 13.86 12.90 -2.69
CA ASP A 229 14.89 13.65 -1.94
C ASP A 229 16.32 13.35 -2.42
N LYS A 230 16.50 12.32 -3.26
CA LYS A 230 17.77 11.89 -3.87
C LYS A 230 18.87 11.52 -2.86
N ASP A 231 18.48 10.93 -1.74
CA ASP A 231 19.38 10.28 -0.77
C ASP A 231 19.38 8.74 -0.95
N PRO A 232 20.24 8.20 -1.83
CA PRO A 232 20.38 6.75 -2.00
C PRO A 232 20.97 6.07 -0.76
N LYS A 233 21.65 6.79 0.14
CA LYS A 233 22.22 6.22 1.37
C LYS A 233 21.12 5.94 2.40
N GLN A 234 20.17 6.86 2.56
CA GLN A 234 19.00 6.65 3.41
C GLN A 234 18.06 5.59 2.81
N ALA A 235 17.85 5.62 1.49
CA ALA A 235 17.09 4.58 0.78
C ALA A 235 17.70 3.18 0.97
N LEU A 236 19.04 3.05 0.94
CA LEU A 236 19.74 1.80 1.19
C LEU A 236 19.47 1.25 2.61
N GLY A 237 19.30 2.14 3.60
CA GLY A 237 18.91 1.76 4.96
C GLY A 237 17.50 1.15 5.03
N TYR A 238 16.51 1.82 4.43
CA TYR A 238 15.13 1.33 4.40
C TYR A 238 14.98 0.02 3.59
N VAL A 239 15.63 -0.07 2.42
CA VAL A 239 15.56 -1.30 1.60
C VAL A 239 16.29 -2.47 2.24
N GLY A 240 17.39 -2.23 2.97
CA GLY A 240 18.06 -3.26 3.77
C GLY A 240 17.17 -3.80 4.90
N SER A 241 16.36 -2.93 5.52
CA SER A 241 15.33 -3.34 6.49
C SER A 241 14.29 -4.26 5.84
N LEU A 242 13.73 -3.87 4.69
CA LEU A 242 12.78 -4.70 3.93
C LEU A 242 13.40 -6.05 3.51
N LEU A 243 14.60 -6.04 2.92
CA LEU A 243 15.30 -7.25 2.45
C LEU A 243 15.77 -8.18 3.58
N THR A 244 15.81 -7.70 4.83
CA THR A 244 16.01 -8.57 6.00
C THR A 244 14.78 -9.43 6.30
N ARG A 245 13.57 -8.93 5.99
CA ARG A 245 12.28 -9.65 6.20
C ARG A 245 11.79 -10.36 4.93
N TYR A 246 12.15 -9.84 3.76
CA TYR A 246 11.73 -10.29 2.42
C TYR A 246 12.94 -10.45 1.48
N PRO A 247 13.89 -11.36 1.78
CA PRO A 247 15.17 -11.45 1.06
C PRO A 247 15.04 -11.75 -0.44
N ASP A 248 13.96 -12.42 -0.84
CA ASP A 248 13.63 -12.77 -2.22
C ASP A 248 12.71 -11.76 -2.94
N ASN A 249 12.35 -10.62 -2.31
CA ASN A 249 11.56 -9.62 -3.02
C ASN A 249 12.39 -8.94 -4.12
N ILE A 250 12.00 -9.24 -5.37
CA ILE A 250 12.71 -8.83 -6.57
C ILE A 250 12.70 -7.30 -6.75
N ILE A 251 11.61 -6.61 -6.38
CA ILE A 251 11.51 -5.14 -6.48
C ILE A 251 12.38 -4.47 -5.43
N PHE A 252 12.36 -4.93 -4.18
CA PHE A 252 13.24 -4.38 -3.14
C PHE A 252 14.70 -4.63 -3.49
N ARG A 253 15.04 -5.81 -4.03
CA ARG A 253 16.39 -6.10 -4.52
C ARG A 253 16.78 -5.20 -5.69
N LEU A 254 15.85 -4.81 -6.57
CA LEU A 254 16.10 -3.80 -7.61
C LEU A 254 16.38 -2.40 -7.04
N PHE A 255 15.65 -1.99 -5.98
CA PHE A 255 15.91 -0.70 -5.31
C PHE A 255 17.22 -0.70 -4.52
N GLU A 256 17.64 -1.84 -3.95
CA GLU A 256 18.99 -2.02 -3.39
C GLU A 256 20.05 -1.84 -4.48
N ILE A 257 19.94 -2.52 -5.62
CA ILE A 257 20.87 -2.39 -6.76
C ILE A 257 20.96 -0.94 -7.24
N LYS A 258 19.82 -0.26 -7.41
CA LYS A 258 19.73 1.17 -7.77
C LYS A 258 20.48 2.07 -6.78
N ALA A 259 20.21 1.93 -5.48
CA ALA A 259 20.88 2.70 -4.44
C ALA A 259 22.39 2.45 -4.40
N LEU A 260 22.81 1.19 -4.53
CA LEU A 260 24.22 0.79 -4.58
C LEU A 260 24.95 1.34 -5.83
N HIS A 261 24.29 1.36 -7.00
CA HIS A 261 24.83 2.02 -8.21
C HIS A 261 25.05 3.52 -8.00
N SER A 262 24.06 4.24 -7.45
CA SER A 262 24.19 5.67 -7.12
C SER A 262 25.32 5.96 -6.12
N LEU A 263 25.61 5.00 -5.23
CA LEU A 263 26.70 5.07 -4.25
C LEU A 263 28.04 4.50 -4.77
N ASN A 264 28.08 3.97 -6.00
CA ASN A 264 29.24 3.29 -6.61
C ASN A 264 29.83 2.14 -5.75
N GLN A 265 28.98 1.38 -5.06
CA GLN A 265 29.37 0.26 -4.19
C GLN A 265 29.54 -1.05 -4.95
N GLU A 266 30.54 -1.09 -5.84
CA GLU A 266 30.73 -2.14 -6.86
C GLU A 266 30.84 -3.59 -6.33
N LYS A 267 31.24 -3.83 -5.07
CA LYS A 267 31.26 -5.19 -4.51
C LYS A 267 29.86 -5.65 -4.11
N GLU A 268 29.13 -4.75 -3.46
CA GLU A 268 27.79 -4.91 -2.95
C GLU A 268 26.79 -5.06 -4.11
N ILE A 269 26.97 -4.28 -5.19
CA ILE A 269 26.22 -4.42 -6.46
C ILE A 269 26.33 -5.85 -7.00
N ASN A 270 27.55 -6.39 -7.14
CA ASN A 270 27.77 -7.74 -7.67
C ASN A 270 27.13 -8.84 -6.80
N PHE A 271 27.07 -8.65 -5.48
CA PHE A 271 26.36 -9.56 -4.57
C PHE A 271 24.84 -9.44 -4.73
N SER A 272 24.31 -8.22 -4.75
CA SER A 272 22.88 -7.94 -4.88
C SER A 272 22.31 -8.41 -6.23
N GLU A 273 23.04 -8.17 -7.32
CA GLU A 273 22.74 -8.70 -8.66
C GLU A 273 22.63 -10.23 -8.69
N LYS A 274 23.57 -10.93 -8.03
CA LYS A 274 23.57 -12.38 -7.98
C LYS A 274 22.33 -12.89 -7.22
N SER A 275 21.97 -12.23 -6.12
CA SER A 275 20.76 -12.51 -5.35
C SER A 275 19.49 -12.25 -6.17
N TYR A 276 19.39 -11.10 -6.86
CA TYR A 276 18.29 -10.77 -7.77
C TYR A 276 18.07 -11.85 -8.82
N ARG A 277 19.14 -12.24 -9.54
CA ARG A 277 19.06 -13.27 -10.58
C ARG A 277 18.70 -14.64 -10.00
N ALA A 278 19.11 -14.95 -8.78
CA ALA A 278 18.71 -16.16 -8.07
C ALA A 278 17.21 -16.16 -7.74
N SER A 279 16.67 -15.10 -7.13
CA SER A 279 15.24 -15.01 -6.78
C SER A 279 14.35 -14.99 -8.03
N VAL A 280 14.71 -14.26 -9.09
CA VAL A 280 13.99 -14.27 -10.38
C VAL A 280 14.00 -15.67 -11.02
N SER A 281 15.16 -16.34 -11.06
CA SER A 281 15.27 -17.68 -11.67
C SER A 281 14.52 -18.74 -10.86
N GLY A 282 14.72 -18.73 -9.53
CA GLY A 282 14.29 -19.75 -8.59
C GLY A 282 12.82 -19.66 -8.17
N ASN A 283 12.18 -18.49 -8.26
CA ASN A 283 10.75 -18.36 -7.96
C ASN A 283 9.92 -19.24 -8.94
N PRO A 284 9.11 -20.20 -8.46
CA PRO A 284 8.36 -21.11 -9.31
C PRO A 284 7.00 -20.56 -9.78
N GLU A 285 6.52 -19.47 -9.18
CA GLU A 285 5.22 -18.85 -9.46
C GLU A 285 5.31 -17.77 -10.56
N LEU A 286 6.52 -17.27 -10.87
CA LEU A 286 6.75 -16.36 -11.99
C LEU A 286 6.70 -17.08 -13.35
N THR A 287 5.89 -16.53 -14.26
CA THR A 287 5.87 -16.93 -15.67
C THR A 287 7.16 -16.56 -16.41
N VAL A 288 7.40 -17.20 -17.56
CA VAL A 288 8.59 -16.93 -18.41
C VAL A 288 8.70 -15.43 -18.73
N SER A 289 7.63 -14.80 -19.19
CA SER A 289 7.64 -13.39 -19.57
C SER A 289 7.84 -12.43 -18.41
N GLN A 290 7.41 -12.78 -17.18
CA GLN A 290 7.76 -12.01 -15.98
C GLN A 290 9.25 -12.14 -15.64
N LYS A 291 9.85 -13.32 -15.79
CA LYS A 291 11.30 -13.50 -15.60
C LYS A 291 12.11 -12.73 -16.65
N GLU A 292 11.70 -12.79 -17.91
CA GLU A 292 12.28 -11.99 -19.00
C GLU A 292 12.19 -10.49 -18.73
N TYR A 293 11.03 -10.00 -18.25
CA TYR A 293 10.84 -8.61 -17.83
C TYR A 293 11.79 -8.20 -16.69
N PHE A 294 11.92 -9.02 -15.64
CA PHE A 294 12.84 -8.73 -14.54
C PHE A 294 14.31 -8.77 -14.94
N PHE A 295 14.72 -9.70 -15.81
CA PHE A 295 16.09 -9.68 -16.36
C PHE A 295 16.31 -8.43 -17.22
N LYS A 296 15.33 -8.01 -18.04
CA LYS A 296 15.42 -6.77 -18.80
C LYS A 296 15.57 -5.55 -17.90
N LEU A 297 14.77 -5.42 -16.82
CA LEU A 297 14.90 -4.31 -15.87
C LEU A 297 16.31 -4.19 -15.29
N LEU A 298 16.95 -5.32 -14.94
CA LEU A 298 18.32 -5.31 -14.44
C LEU A 298 19.35 -4.97 -15.52
N GLU A 299 19.20 -5.46 -16.74
CA GLU A 299 20.09 -5.09 -17.84
C GLU A 299 19.90 -3.64 -18.28
N ASP A 300 18.72 -3.04 -18.14
CA ASP A 300 18.47 -1.63 -18.46
C ASP A 300 18.97 -0.68 -17.36
N GLU A 301 18.92 -1.08 -16.09
CA GLU A 301 19.56 -0.35 -14.97
C GLU A 301 21.07 -0.16 -15.22
N LYS A 302 21.77 -1.21 -15.69
CA LYS A 302 23.20 -1.14 -16.04
C LYS A 302 23.55 -0.16 -17.16
N LYS A 303 22.56 0.25 -17.96
CA LYS A 303 22.71 1.20 -19.06
C LYS A 303 22.29 2.62 -18.68
N ALA A 304 21.75 2.82 -17.47
CA ALA A 304 21.40 4.15 -17.00
C ALA A 304 22.66 5.03 -16.88
N PRO A 305 22.57 6.33 -17.22
CA PRO A 305 23.67 7.25 -16.96
C PRO A 305 23.90 7.38 -15.45
N LYS A 306 25.16 7.16 -15.02
CA LYS A 306 25.65 7.43 -13.66
C LYS A 306 25.83 8.94 -13.43
#